data_AF-A0AAX2CE92-F1
#
_entry.id   AF-A0AAX2CE92-F1
#
_cell.length_a   1.000
_cell.length_b   1.000
_cell.length_c   1.000
_cell.angle_alpha   90.00
_cell.angle_beta   90.00
_cell.angle_gamma   90.00
#
_symmetry.space_group_name_H-M   'P 1'
#
loop_
_entity.id
_entity.type
_entity.pdbx_description
1 polymer ?
#
loop_
_entity_poly.entity_id
_entity_poly.type
_entity_poly.pdbx_seq_one_letter_code
_entity_poly.pdbx_strand_id
1 'polypeptide(L)'
;MPKALKRIKLMLLFPCMCSVAFYMGAQIVTHTEAAFVTEQKVQGSIAAAPVFPKTIYKLKQAAKQHEKVILQVYENMKKEVEEEASIEVLENRLVSWKEQREKVAFERELLQKIYIEMEGYYHQLQESHSQEQLQSVKENLNVINMICKNVDKEAGIQKIDEEIQTLQKRVGAEKEKKLHEQAKEIEKQEAKQVTDTELTVTEQPSHPKEEQQPKPDVDSHLKEEIRK
;
A
#
# COMPACT_ATOMS: atom_id res chain seq x y z
N MET A 1 61.35 -16.67 85.01
CA MET A 1 60.22 -16.47 84.08
C MET A 1 60.56 -17.16 82.76
N PRO A 2 59.82 -18.22 82.34
CA PRO A 2 59.12 -18.16 81.05
C PRO A 2 57.96 -19.19 80.96
N LYS A 3 56.84 -18.98 81.67
CA LYS A 3 55.66 -19.88 81.56
C LYS A 3 54.50 -19.27 80.76
N ALA A 4 54.48 -17.95 80.57
CA ALA A 4 53.43 -17.25 79.82
C ALA A 4 53.58 -17.34 78.29
N LEU A 5 54.81 -17.47 77.77
CA LEU A 5 55.06 -17.47 76.32
C LEU A 5 54.57 -18.76 75.61
N LYS A 6 54.53 -19.90 76.32
CA LYS A 6 54.18 -21.21 75.74
C LYS A 6 52.66 -21.40 75.55
N ARG A 7 51.82 -20.75 76.37
CA ARG A 7 50.35 -20.80 76.21
C ARG A 7 49.86 -19.92 75.07
N ILE A 8 50.51 -18.78 74.83
CA ILE A 8 50.17 -17.84 73.74
C ILE A 8 50.47 -18.46 72.37
N LYS A 9 51.57 -19.21 72.22
CA LYS A 9 51.87 -19.95 70.97
C LYS A 9 50.82 -21.01 70.62
N LEU A 10 50.25 -21.70 71.62
CA LEU A 10 49.22 -22.72 71.37
C LEU A 10 47.85 -22.09 71.05
N MET A 11 47.56 -20.91 71.61
CA MET A 11 46.31 -20.16 71.38
C MET A 11 46.28 -19.46 70.01
N LEU A 12 47.44 -19.13 69.44
CA LEU A 12 47.61 -18.59 68.07
C LEU A 12 47.63 -19.68 66.98
N LEU A 13 47.76 -20.95 67.34
CA LEU A 13 47.78 -22.09 66.40
C LEU A 13 46.38 -22.62 66.07
N PHE A 14 45.40 -22.40 66.94
CA PHE A 14 44.01 -22.85 66.74
C PHE A 14 43.21 -22.08 65.68
N PRO A 15 43.40 -20.75 65.45
CA PRO A 15 42.67 -20.03 64.42
C PRO A 15 43.11 -20.39 62.99
N CYS A 16 44.33 -20.93 62.81
CA CYS A 16 44.88 -21.28 61.51
C CYS A 16 44.28 -22.59 60.96
N MET A 17 43.92 -23.53 61.83
CA MET A 17 43.34 -24.81 61.40
C MET A 17 41.91 -24.67 60.84
N CYS A 18 41.13 -23.69 61.30
CA CYS A 18 39.80 -23.41 60.75
C CYS A 18 39.86 -22.88 59.31
N SER A 19 40.88 -22.09 58.97
CA SER A 19 41.09 -21.54 57.64
C SER A 19 41.46 -22.61 56.61
N VAL A 20 42.25 -23.61 57.01
CA VAL A 20 42.65 -24.74 56.16
C VAL A 20 41.47 -25.70 55.94
N ALA A 21 40.67 -25.95 56.98
CA ALA A 21 39.46 -26.77 56.87
C ALA A 21 38.38 -26.11 55.99
N PHE A 22 38.23 -24.78 56.07
CA PHE A 22 37.34 -24.03 55.17
C PHE A 22 37.86 -24.01 53.72
N TYR A 23 39.17 -23.85 53.51
CA TYR A 23 39.76 -23.87 52.16
C TYR A 23 39.71 -25.25 51.50
N MET A 24 39.98 -26.33 52.24
CA MET A 24 39.79 -27.70 51.72
C MET A 24 38.30 -28.07 51.60
N GLY A 25 37.46 -27.60 52.51
CA GLY A 25 36.00 -27.74 52.41
C GLY A 25 35.43 -27.01 51.19
N ALA A 26 35.92 -25.81 50.86
CA ALA A 26 35.52 -25.07 49.67
C ALA A 26 35.91 -25.82 48.38
N GLN A 27 37.06 -26.49 48.33
CA GLN A 27 37.43 -27.32 47.18
C GLN A 27 36.58 -28.61 47.05
N ILE A 28 36.04 -29.13 48.16
CA ILE A 28 35.16 -30.32 48.14
C ILE A 28 33.70 -29.93 47.83
N VAL A 29 33.24 -28.77 48.31
CA VAL A 29 31.86 -28.26 48.10
C VAL A 29 31.66 -27.74 46.67
N THR A 30 32.70 -27.25 45.99
CA THR A 30 32.62 -26.95 44.55
C THR A 30 32.46 -28.19 43.66
N HIS A 31 32.59 -29.40 44.21
CA HIS A 31 32.34 -30.65 43.50
C HIS A 31 31.01 -31.33 43.89
N THR A 32 30.23 -30.76 44.81
CA THR A 32 28.92 -31.29 45.21
C THR A 32 27.76 -30.31 45.06
N GLU A 33 28.00 -29.05 44.68
CA GLU A 33 26.98 -28.32 43.92
C GLU A 33 26.71 -29.13 42.66
N ALA A 34 25.46 -29.54 42.47
CA ALA A 34 25.01 -30.26 41.30
C ALA A 34 25.53 -29.56 40.05
N ALA A 35 26.63 -30.07 39.51
CA ALA A 35 27.09 -29.72 38.20
C ALA A 35 26.03 -30.31 37.26
N PHE A 36 24.99 -29.53 37.00
CA PHE A 36 24.29 -29.58 35.73
C PHE A 36 25.34 -29.25 34.67
N VAL A 37 26.18 -30.24 34.36
CA VAL A 37 26.93 -30.31 33.12
C VAL A 37 25.89 -30.56 32.05
N THR A 38 25.23 -29.47 31.72
CA THR A 38 24.68 -29.25 30.41
C THR A 38 25.07 -27.83 30.03
N GLU A 39 26.34 -27.68 29.66
CA GLU A 39 26.63 -27.16 28.31
C GLU A 39 26.07 -28.13 27.24
N GLN A 40 24.85 -28.65 27.42
CA GLN A 40 23.91 -28.60 26.34
C GLN A 40 23.78 -27.11 26.12
N LYS A 41 24.57 -26.62 25.18
CA LYS A 41 24.20 -25.52 24.33
C LYS A 41 22.78 -25.88 23.89
N VAL A 42 21.80 -25.55 24.72
CA VAL A 42 20.45 -25.41 24.29
C VAL A 42 20.61 -24.17 23.41
N GLN A 43 21.04 -24.40 22.17
CA GLN A 43 20.12 -24.13 21.09
C GLN A 43 18.79 -24.68 21.57
N GLY A 44 18.11 -23.87 22.39
CA GLY A 44 16.69 -23.82 22.35
C GLY A 44 16.44 -23.47 20.90
N SER A 45 16.41 -24.50 20.04
CA SER A 45 15.28 -24.62 19.15
C SER A 45 14.12 -24.40 20.09
N ILE A 46 13.65 -23.14 20.11
CA ILE A 46 12.46 -22.73 20.83
C ILE A 46 11.47 -23.79 20.39
N ALA A 47 11.19 -24.75 21.26
CA ALA A 47 10.41 -25.92 20.89
C ALA A 47 9.14 -25.35 20.28
N ALA A 48 9.02 -25.49 18.96
CA ALA A 48 8.06 -24.73 18.19
C ALA A 48 6.71 -24.98 18.85
N ALA A 49 6.01 -23.90 19.24
CA ALA A 49 4.73 -24.03 19.88
C ALA A 49 3.88 -24.97 19.02
N PRO A 50 3.27 -26.03 19.60
CA PRO A 50 2.58 -27.04 18.81
C PRO A 50 1.56 -26.34 17.91
N VAL A 51 1.74 -26.49 16.60
CA VAL A 51 0.88 -25.84 15.62
C VAL A 51 -0.51 -26.44 15.73
N PHE A 52 -1.42 -25.69 16.34
CA PHE A 52 -2.77 -26.19 16.58
C PHE A 52 -3.54 -26.30 15.26
N PRO A 53 -4.23 -27.44 14.99
CA PRO A 53 -5.06 -27.59 13.80
C PRO A 53 -6.09 -26.47 13.61
N LYS A 54 -6.56 -25.87 14.71
CA LYS A 54 -7.45 -24.71 14.70
C LYS A 54 -6.81 -23.46 14.07
N THR A 55 -5.51 -23.25 14.30
CA THR A 55 -4.77 -22.12 13.71
C THR A 55 -4.66 -22.29 12.20
N ILE A 56 -4.25 -23.47 11.75
CA ILE A 56 -4.18 -23.81 10.31
C ILE A 56 -5.53 -23.61 9.61
N TYR A 57 -6.62 -24.07 10.25
CA TYR A 57 -7.96 -23.86 9.74
C TYR A 57 -8.31 -22.37 9.61
N LYS A 58 -8.01 -21.55 10.63
CA LYS A 58 -8.26 -20.10 10.59
C LYS A 58 -7.49 -19.42 9.47
N LEU A 59 -6.21 -19.74 9.30
CA LEU A 59 -5.38 -19.19 8.21
C LEU A 59 -5.96 -19.54 6.83
N LYS A 60 -6.40 -20.78 6.64
CA LYS A 60 -7.07 -21.20 5.40
C LYS A 60 -8.35 -20.42 5.13
N GLN A 61 -9.20 -20.21 6.15
CA GLN A 61 -10.44 -19.44 5.98
C GLN A 61 -10.15 -17.97 5.68
N ALA A 62 -9.16 -17.38 6.36
CA ALA A 62 -8.72 -16.01 6.09
C ALA A 62 -8.21 -15.88 4.65
N ALA A 63 -7.39 -16.81 4.16
CA ALA A 63 -6.91 -16.81 2.77
C ALA A 63 -8.07 -16.83 1.76
N LYS A 64 -9.08 -17.69 1.96
CA LYS A 64 -10.29 -17.73 1.13
C LYS A 64 -11.09 -16.43 1.17
N GLN A 65 -11.14 -15.78 2.33
CA GLN A 65 -11.84 -14.51 2.48
C GLN A 65 -11.13 -13.40 1.71
N HIS A 66 -9.80 -13.28 1.82
CA HIS A 66 -9.01 -12.33 1.05
C HIS A 66 -9.14 -12.55 -0.45
N GLU A 67 -9.09 -13.81 -0.91
CA GLU A 67 -9.36 -14.17 -2.31
C GLU A 67 -10.71 -13.64 -2.79
N LYS A 68 -11.78 -13.95 -2.03
CA LYS A 68 -13.13 -13.51 -2.38
C LYS A 68 -13.22 -11.98 -2.46
N VAL A 69 -12.66 -11.27 -1.50
CA VAL A 69 -12.66 -9.79 -1.48
C VAL A 69 -11.95 -9.25 -2.72
N ILE A 70 -10.76 -9.76 -3.03
CA ILE A 70 -9.97 -9.30 -4.19
C ILE A 70 -10.73 -9.53 -5.50
N LEU A 71 -11.25 -10.74 -5.71
CA LEU A 71 -12.01 -11.07 -6.92
C LEU A 71 -13.28 -10.23 -7.04
N GLN A 72 -13.99 -9.99 -5.93
CA GLN A 72 -15.17 -9.13 -5.93
C GLN A 72 -14.85 -7.68 -6.27
N VAL A 73 -13.78 -7.12 -5.71
CA VAL A 73 -13.33 -5.76 -6.03
C VAL A 73 -13.01 -5.67 -7.51
N TYR A 74 -12.23 -6.61 -8.05
CA TYR A 74 -11.84 -6.60 -9.44
C TYR A 74 -13.02 -6.77 -10.41
N GLU A 75 -13.95 -7.66 -10.11
CA GLU A 75 -15.17 -7.82 -10.92
C GLU A 75 -16.07 -6.57 -10.87
N ASN A 76 -16.09 -5.84 -9.75
CA ASN A 76 -16.81 -4.57 -9.67
C ASN A 76 -16.10 -3.46 -10.47
N MET A 77 -14.78 -3.44 -10.53
CA MET A 77 -14.02 -2.48 -11.36
C MET A 77 -14.32 -2.63 -12.85
N LYS A 78 -14.49 -3.89 -13.31
CA LYS A 78 -14.80 -4.22 -14.71
C LYS A 78 -16.20 -3.83 -15.15
N LYS A 79 -17.18 -3.87 -14.23
CA LYS A 79 -18.56 -3.44 -14.54
C LYS A 79 -18.55 -1.95 -14.94
N GLU A 80 -19.51 -1.55 -15.76
CA GLU A 80 -19.70 -0.17 -16.28
C GLU A 80 -18.81 0.26 -17.46
N VAL A 81 -18.51 -0.57 -18.46
CA VAL A 81 -17.98 -0.06 -19.74
C VAL A 81 -19.14 0.39 -20.62
N GLU A 82 -19.59 1.63 -20.47
CA GLU A 82 -20.28 2.30 -21.57
C GLU A 82 -19.21 2.89 -22.51
N GLU A 83 -19.34 2.58 -23.80
CA GLU A 83 -18.40 3.02 -24.82
C GLU A 83 -18.44 4.54 -25.04
N GLU A 84 -19.53 5.21 -24.63
CA GLU A 84 -19.81 6.64 -24.82
C GLU A 84 -19.82 7.43 -23.49
N ALA A 85 -18.89 7.14 -22.58
CA ALA A 85 -18.78 7.89 -21.32
C ALA A 85 -18.18 9.29 -21.53
N SER A 86 -18.74 10.31 -20.85
CA SER A 86 -18.19 11.67 -20.84
C SER A 86 -16.79 11.70 -20.20
N ILE A 87 -15.99 12.74 -20.50
CA ILE A 87 -14.64 12.91 -19.93
C ILE A 87 -14.68 12.88 -18.40
N GLU A 88 -15.65 13.56 -17.77
CA GLU A 88 -15.81 13.58 -16.31
C GLU A 88 -16.07 12.18 -15.74
N VAL A 89 -16.89 11.37 -16.42
CA VAL A 89 -17.16 9.98 -16.02
C VAL A 89 -15.89 9.13 -16.13
N LEU A 90 -15.12 9.29 -17.21
CA LEU A 90 -13.86 8.57 -17.39
C LEU A 90 -12.80 8.97 -16.35
N GLU A 91 -12.72 10.25 -15.98
CA GLU A 91 -11.82 10.74 -14.93
C GLU A 91 -12.19 10.21 -13.55
N ASN A 92 -13.48 10.29 -13.18
CA ASN A 92 -13.98 9.73 -11.93
C ASN A 92 -13.73 8.22 -11.85
N ARG A 93 -13.90 7.52 -12.97
CA ARG A 93 -13.58 6.09 -13.05
C ARG A 93 -12.09 5.82 -12.84
N LEU A 94 -11.22 6.63 -13.44
CA LEU A 94 -9.78 6.49 -13.27
C LEU A 94 -9.35 6.70 -11.81
N VAL A 95 -9.97 7.66 -11.12
CA VAL A 95 -9.76 7.86 -9.67
C VAL A 95 -10.23 6.64 -8.89
N SER A 96 -11.43 6.14 -9.17
CA SER A 96 -11.98 4.94 -8.54
C SER A 96 -11.09 3.71 -8.76
N TRP A 97 -10.62 3.48 -10.00
CA TRP A 97 -9.74 2.36 -10.32
C TRP A 97 -8.41 2.42 -9.55
N LYS A 98 -7.81 3.60 -9.41
CA LYS A 98 -6.61 3.79 -8.58
C LYS A 98 -6.86 3.48 -7.12
N GLU A 99 -7.98 3.93 -6.56
CA GLU A 99 -8.34 3.65 -5.16
C GLU A 99 -8.58 2.15 -4.93
N GLN A 100 -9.32 1.50 -5.83
CA GLN A 100 -9.59 0.07 -5.73
C GLN A 100 -8.34 -0.78 -5.95
N ARG A 101 -7.41 -0.33 -6.80
CA ARG A 101 -6.09 -0.94 -6.98
C ARG A 101 -5.29 -1.00 -5.68
N GLU A 102 -5.31 0.06 -4.88
CA GLU A 102 -4.67 0.06 -3.56
C GLU A 102 -5.36 -0.90 -2.57
N LYS A 103 -6.70 -1.02 -2.63
CA LYS A 103 -7.44 -2.02 -1.83
C LYS A 103 -7.04 -3.44 -2.21
N VAL A 104 -6.95 -3.75 -3.50
CA VAL A 104 -6.48 -5.07 -3.96
C VAL A 104 -5.04 -5.32 -3.53
N ALA A 105 -4.16 -4.33 -3.61
CA ALA A 105 -2.76 -4.46 -3.19
C ALA A 105 -2.65 -4.79 -1.69
N PHE A 106 -3.40 -4.08 -0.85
CA PHE A 106 -3.46 -4.32 0.58
C PHE A 106 -3.95 -5.74 0.92
N GLU A 107 -5.08 -6.16 0.34
CA GLU A 107 -5.64 -7.50 0.55
C GLU A 107 -4.68 -8.60 0.05
N ARG A 108 -3.97 -8.35 -1.07
CA ARG A 108 -2.97 -9.28 -1.61
C ARG A 108 -1.75 -9.42 -0.71
N GLU A 109 -1.33 -8.34 -0.04
CA GLU A 109 -0.26 -8.36 0.95
C GLU A 109 -0.66 -9.19 2.17
N LEU A 110 -1.88 -9.04 2.67
CA LEU A 110 -2.40 -9.85 3.77
C LEU A 110 -2.45 -11.34 3.41
N LEU A 111 -2.90 -11.66 2.19
CA LEU A 111 -2.87 -13.02 1.67
C LEU A 111 -1.44 -13.58 1.60
N GLN A 112 -0.46 -12.75 1.20
CA GLN A 112 0.95 -13.15 1.18
C GLN A 112 1.50 -13.44 2.58
N LYS A 113 1.12 -12.63 3.58
CA LYS A 113 1.51 -12.85 4.99
C LYS A 113 0.99 -14.19 5.50
N ILE A 114 -0.25 -14.55 5.16
CA ILE A 114 -0.83 -15.87 5.51
C ILE A 114 -0.04 -17.02 4.87
N TYR A 115 0.36 -16.88 3.60
CA TYR A 115 1.21 -17.87 2.94
C TYR A 115 2.55 -18.04 3.67
N ILE A 116 3.24 -16.93 3.98
CA ILE A 116 4.53 -16.95 4.68
C ILE A 116 4.40 -17.57 6.07
N GLU A 117 3.33 -17.25 6.80
CA GLU A 117 3.06 -17.84 8.12
C GLU A 117 2.85 -19.36 8.05
N MET A 118 2.05 -19.82 7.07
CA MET A 118 1.81 -21.25 6.83
C MET A 118 3.09 -21.98 6.41
N GLU A 119 3.91 -21.34 5.59
CA GLU A 119 5.22 -21.83 5.19
C GLU A 119 6.18 -21.93 6.39
N GLY A 120 6.15 -20.96 7.30
CA GLY A 120 6.88 -21.01 8.57
C GLY A 120 6.51 -22.24 9.41
N TYR A 121 5.22 -22.54 9.55
CA TYR A 121 4.77 -23.75 10.25
C TYR A 121 5.19 -25.05 9.55
N TYR A 122 5.18 -25.08 8.22
CA TYR A 122 5.66 -26.22 7.46
C TYR A 122 7.14 -26.51 7.75
N HIS A 123 8.00 -25.48 7.72
CA HIS A 123 9.43 -25.63 8.01
C HIS A 123 9.67 -26.09 9.47
N GLN A 124 8.95 -25.52 10.44
CA GLN A 124 9.05 -25.95 11.85
C GLN A 124 8.70 -27.43 12.04
N LEU A 125 7.65 -27.92 11.35
CA LEU A 125 7.24 -29.33 11.44
C LEU A 125 8.18 -30.29 10.70
N GLN A 126 8.87 -29.79 9.67
CA GLN A 126 9.89 -30.57 8.95
C GLN A 126 11.06 -30.90 9.88
N GLU A 127 11.42 -30.00 10.80
CA GLU A 127 12.45 -30.20 11.81
C GLU A 127 11.98 -31.10 12.98
N SER A 128 10.67 -31.14 13.28
CA SER A 128 10.13 -31.84 14.45
C SER A 128 9.69 -33.30 14.21
N HIS A 129 9.89 -33.85 13.01
CA HIS A 129 9.57 -35.25 12.61
C HIS A 129 8.11 -35.71 12.82
N SER A 130 7.14 -34.79 12.91
CA SER A 130 5.71 -35.14 13.06
C SER A 130 5.06 -35.37 11.68
N GLN A 131 5.12 -36.60 11.17
CA GLN A 131 4.77 -36.90 9.77
C GLN A 131 3.28 -36.62 9.42
N GLU A 132 2.34 -36.92 10.32
CA GLU A 132 0.91 -36.69 10.09
C GLU A 132 0.57 -35.19 10.06
N GLN A 133 1.12 -34.41 11.00
CA GLN A 133 0.92 -32.96 11.05
C GLN A 133 1.60 -32.27 9.87
N LEU A 134 2.81 -32.71 9.51
CA LEU A 134 3.55 -32.20 8.36
C LEU A 134 2.73 -32.36 7.07
N GLN A 135 2.16 -33.55 6.85
CA GLN A 135 1.33 -33.81 5.67
C GLN A 135 0.08 -32.92 5.66
N SER A 136 -0.61 -32.78 6.79
CA SER A 136 -1.78 -31.91 6.90
C SER A 136 -1.45 -30.44 6.62
N VAL A 137 -0.35 -29.92 7.17
CA VAL A 137 0.09 -28.54 6.94
C VAL A 137 0.50 -28.35 5.48
N LYS A 138 1.21 -29.31 4.88
CA LYS A 138 1.58 -29.29 3.45
C LYS A 138 0.37 -29.18 2.53
N GLU A 139 -0.69 -29.94 2.80
CA GLU A 139 -1.93 -29.88 2.03
C GLU A 139 -2.60 -28.51 2.12
N ASN A 140 -2.64 -27.91 3.32
CA ASN A 140 -3.21 -26.58 3.50
C ASN A 140 -2.34 -25.48 2.90
N LEU A 141 -1.01 -25.61 2.96
CA LEU A 141 -0.07 -24.71 2.27
C LEU A 141 -0.29 -24.75 0.75
N ASN A 142 -0.46 -25.94 0.17
CA ASN A 142 -0.78 -26.08 -1.25
C ASN A 142 -2.10 -25.39 -1.63
N VAL A 143 -3.13 -25.51 -0.80
CA VAL A 143 -4.41 -24.80 -1.03
C VAL A 143 -4.20 -23.29 -1.02
N ILE A 144 -3.47 -22.74 -0.03
CA ILE A 144 -3.20 -21.31 0.05
C ILE A 144 -2.36 -20.84 -1.15
N ASN A 145 -1.37 -21.63 -1.57
CA ASN A 145 -0.59 -21.34 -2.77
C ASN A 145 -1.47 -21.27 -4.03
N MET A 146 -2.43 -22.19 -4.18
CA MET A 146 -3.39 -22.14 -5.29
C MET A 146 -4.26 -20.89 -5.24
N ILE A 147 -4.68 -20.46 -4.05
CA ILE A 147 -5.42 -19.21 -3.86
C ILE A 147 -4.57 -18.01 -4.30
N CYS A 148 -3.31 -17.90 -3.87
CA CYS A 148 -2.41 -16.82 -4.29
C CYS A 148 -2.25 -16.79 -5.82
N LYS A 149 -2.00 -17.95 -6.44
CA LYS A 149 -1.88 -18.07 -7.89
C LYS A 149 -3.17 -17.70 -8.62
N ASN A 150 -4.33 -18.06 -8.07
CA ASN A 150 -5.61 -17.71 -8.65
C ASN A 150 -5.82 -16.20 -8.65
N VAL A 151 -5.56 -15.54 -7.51
CA VAL A 151 -5.62 -14.08 -7.40
C VAL A 151 -4.66 -13.39 -8.37
N ASP A 152 -3.40 -13.84 -8.43
CA ASP A 152 -2.41 -13.24 -9.32
C ASP A 152 -2.80 -13.42 -10.80
N LYS A 153 -3.42 -14.55 -11.14
CA LYS A 153 -3.91 -14.84 -12.48
C LYS A 153 -5.15 -14.03 -12.83
N GLU A 154 -6.14 -13.92 -11.96
CA GLU A 154 -7.41 -13.29 -12.29
C GLU A 154 -7.37 -11.78 -12.07
N ALA A 155 -6.89 -11.34 -10.92
CA ALA A 155 -6.94 -9.95 -10.43
C ALA A 155 -5.55 -9.41 -10.04
N GLY A 156 -4.50 -9.88 -10.72
CA GLY A 156 -3.13 -9.45 -10.46
C GLY A 156 -2.96 -7.93 -10.62
N ILE A 157 -2.17 -7.33 -9.73
CA ILE A 157 -1.93 -5.87 -9.70
C ILE A 157 -1.43 -5.35 -11.06
N GLN A 158 -0.58 -6.10 -11.75
CA GLN A 158 -0.08 -5.73 -13.08
C GLN A 158 -1.22 -5.56 -14.10
N LYS A 159 -2.22 -6.47 -14.09
CA LYS A 159 -3.37 -6.36 -14.98
C LYS A 159 -4.21 -5.12 -14.68
N ILE A 160 -4.39 -4.82 -13.40
CA ILE A 160 -5.10 -3.61 -12.98
C ILE A 160 -4.34 -2.36 -13.44
N ASP A 161 -3.01 -2.36 -13.32
CA ASP A 161 -2.15 -1.25 -13.76
C ASP A 161 -2.24 -1.05 -15.29
N GLU A 162 -2.28 -2.12 -16.08
CA GLU A 162 -2.47 -2.06 -17.54
C GLU A 162 -3.82 -1.44 -17.94
N GLU A 163 -4.89 -1.81 -17.24
CA GLU A 163 -6.22 -1.24 -17.45
C GLU A 163 -6.27 0.25 -17.06
N ILE A 164 -5.65 0.62 -15.93
CA ILE A 164 -5.51 2.03 -15.51
C ILE A 164 -4.78 2.84 -16.59
N GLN A 165 -3.71 2.32 -17.16
CA GLN A 165 -2.99 2.98 -18.26
C GLN A 165 -3.85 3.13 -19.51
N THR A 166 -4.65 2.12 -19.82
CA THR A 166 -5.57 2.16 -20.97
C THR A 166 -6.65 3.23 -20.76
N LEU A 167 -7.24 3.30 -19.57
CA LEU A 167 -8.18 4.35 -19.15
C LEU A 167 -7.54 5.75 -19.23
N GLN A 168 -6.29 5.90 -18.76
CA GLN A 168 -5.54 7.16 -18.85
C GLN A 168 -5.38 7.64 -20.29
N LYS A 169 -4.99 6.75 -21.20
CA LYS A 169 -4.87 7.07 -22.63
C LYS A 169 -6.20 7.47 -23.24
N ARG A 170 -7.29 6.77 -22.87
CA ARG A 170 -8.65 7.07 -23.34
C ARG A 170 -9.09 8.48 -22.92
N VAL A 171 -8.85 8.85 -21.65
CA VAL A 171 -9.12 10.20 -21.13
C VAL A 171 -8.33 11.26 -21.91
N GLY A 172 -7.03 11.02 -22.15
CA GLY A 172 -6.18 11.94 -22.90
C GLY A 172 -6.68 12.17 -24.34
N ALA A 173 -6.96 11.09 -25.06
CA ALA A 173 -7.47 11.16 -26.43
C ALA A 173 -8.81 11.91 -26.53
N GLU A 174 -9.72 11.70 -25.58
CA GLU A 174 -11.03 12.36 -25.60
C GLU A 174 -10.93 13.86 -25.27
N LYS A 175 -9.98 14.27 -24.42
CA LYS A 175 -9.65 15.68 -24.17
C LYS A 175 -9.08 16.36 -25.40
N GLU A 176 -8.16 15.71 -26.11
CA GLU A 176 -7.56 16.23 -27.33
C GLU A 176 -8.60 16.43 -28.44
N LYS A 177 -9.52 15.47 -28.60
CA LYS A 177 -10.65 15.61 -29.55
C LYS A 177 -11.51 16.82 -29.23
N LYS A 178 -11.93 16.99 -27.97
CA LYS A 178 -12.75 18.15 -27.57
C LYS A 178 -12.04 19.49 -27.80
N LEU A 179 -10.73 19.57 -27.52
CA LEU A 179 -9.94 20.77 -27.78
C LEU A 179 -9.90 21.11 -29.27
N HIS A 180 -9.69 20.10 -30.12
CA HIS A 180 -9.65 20.29 -31.56
C HIS A 180 -11.04 20.61 -32.16
N GLU A 181 -12.12 20.03 -31.63
CA GLU A 181 -13.49 20.40 -32.01
C GLU A 181 -13.82 21.86 -31.65
N GLN A 182 -13.45 22.30 -30.43
CA GLN A 182 -13.62 23.70 -30.02
C GLN A 182 -12.83 24.67 -30.92
N ALA A 183 -11.58 24.33 -31.26
CA ALA A 183 -10.77 25.15 -32.16
C ALA A 183 -11.41 25.29 -33.55
N LYS A 184 -11.93 24.19 -34.12
CA LYS A 184 -12.65 24.20 -35.41
C LYS A 184 -13.95 24.99 -35.36
N GLU A 185 -14.65 24.98 -34.23
CA GLU A 185 -15.88 25.74 -34.06
C GLU A 185 -15.62 27.25 -33.98
N ILE A 186 -14.52 27.66 -33.33
CA ILE A 186 -14.06 29.05 -33.30
C ILE A 186 -13.68 29.54 -34.71
N GLU A 187 -12.87 28.79 -35.45
CA GLU A 187 -12.50 29.14 -36.84
C GLU A 187 -13.73 29.28 -37.75
N LYS A 188 -14.75 28.43 -37.56
CA LYS A 188 -15.98 28.46 -38.34
C LYS A 188 -16.90 29.63 -37.97
N GLN A 189 -16.85 30.10 -36.71
CA GLN A 189 -17.57 31.30 -36.27
C GLN A 189 -16.87 32.58 -36.75
N GLU A 190 -15.54 32.62 -36.74
CA GLU A 190 -14.76 33.74 -37.27
C GLU A 190 -14.93 33.89 -38.79
N ALA A 191 -14.92 32.78 -39.56
CA ALA A 191 -15.14 32.81 -41.01
C ALA A 191 -16.55 33.31 -41.42
N LYS A 192 -17.55 33.16 -40.54
CA LYS A 192 -18.92 33.67 -40.77
C LYS A 192 -19.07 35.16 -40.43
N GLN A 193 -18.26 35.71 -39.51
CA GLN A 193 -18.31 37.15 -39.21
C GLN A 193 -17.57 38.01 -40.26
N VAL A 194 -16.57 37.45 -40.95
CA VAL A 194 -15.84 38.19 -42.01
C VAL A 194 -16.69 38.36 -43.28
N THR A 195 -17.61 37.44 -43.58
CA THR A 195 -18.42 37.49 -44.82
C THR A 195 -19.55 38.53 -44.80
N ASP A 196 -20.00 39.01 -43.64
CA ASP A 196 -20.99 40.10 -43.55
C ASP A 196 -20.36 41.51 -43.59
N THR A 197 -19.02 41.63 -43.56
CA THR A 197 -18.34 42.94 -43.56
C THR A 197 -17.85 43.37 -44.96
N GLU A 198 -17.91 42.49 -45.96
CA GLU A 198 -17.32 42.69 -47.31
C GLU A 198 -18.37 42.90 -48.41
N LEU A 199 -19.51 43.55 -48.12
CA LEU A 199 -20.51 43.97 -49.13
C LEU A 199 -20.78 45.48 -49.18
N THR A 200 -20.01 46.32 -48.45
CA THR A 200 -20.19 47.78 -48.48
C THR A 200 -18.93 48.57 -48.80
N VAL A 201 -18.07 48.13 -49.74
CA VAL A 201 -17.05 49.02 -50.33
C VAL A 201 -16.77 48.65 -51.78
N THR A 202 -17.66 49.03 -52.71
CA THR A 202 -17.22 49.30 -54.08
C THR A 202 -18.19 50.27 -54.76
N GLU A 203 -18.02 51.57 -54.52
CA GLU A 203 -18.25 52.59 -55.55
C GLU A 203 -17.55 53.91 -55.19
N GLN A 204 -16.42 54.15 -55.85
CA GLN A 204 -15.88 55.47 -56.18
C GLN A 204 -15.10 55.26 -57.50
N PRO A 205 -14.98 56.26 -58.42
CA PRO A 205 -14.55 57.63 -58.11
C PRO A 205 -15.21 58.73 -59.00
N SER A 206 -15.38 59.99 -58.61
CA SER A 206 -14.40 61.10 -58.72
C SER A 206 -15.15 62.41 -59.05
N HIS A 207 -14.98 63.48 -58.25
CA HIS A 207 -14.60 64.85 -58.68
C HIS A 207 -14.83 65.90 -57.55
N PRO A 208 -13.99 66.95 -57.47
CA PRO A 208 -13.98 67.93 -56.36
C PRO A 208 -14.53 69.32 -56.75
N LYS A 209 -15.22 69.99 -55.79
CA LYS A 209 -15.39 71.47 -55.60
C LYS A 209 -16.60 71.68 -54.67
N GLU A 210 -16.49 72.28 -53.48
CA GLU A 210 -16.27 73.69 -53.13
C GLU A 210 -17.55 74.21 -52.42
N GLU A 211 -17.35 74.89 -51.29
CA GLU A 211 -18.24 75.83 -50.59
C GLU A 211 -19.41 75.41 -49.66
N GLN A 212 -19.31 76.00 -48.46
CA GLN A 212 -20.35 76.54 -47.56
C GLN A 212 -20.86 75.69 -46.37
N GLN A 213 -20.32 76.07 -45.19
CA GLN A 213 -20.96 76.13 -43.86
C GLN A 213 -22.38 76.77 -43.88
N PRO A 214 -23.21 76.73 -42.80
CA PRO A 214 -22.92 76.35 -41.41
C PRO A 214 -24.00 75.47 -40.67
N LYS A 215 -23.60 75.03 -39.46
CA LYS A 215 -24.38 74.66 -38.24
C LYS A 215 -25.48 75.70 -37.85
N PRO A 216 -26.30 75.58 -36.76
CA PRO A 216 -26.27 74.71 -35.55
C PRO A 216 -27.67 74.11 -35.18
N ASP A 217 -27.95 73.34 -34.13
CA ASP A 217 -27.85 73.47 -32.65
C ASP A 217 -28.25 72.07 -32.06
N VAL A 218 -27.62 71.37 -31.10
CA VAL A 218 -27.24 71.68 -29.68
C VAL A 218 -28.48 72.17 -28.91
N ASP A 219 -29.16 71.41 -28.06
CA ASP A 219 -28.82 70.81 -26.75
C ASP A 219 -30.22 70.59 -26.12
N SER A 220 -30.56 69.66 -25.24
CA SER A 220 -29.98 69.39 -23.93
C SER A 220 -30.99 68.50 -23.17
N HIS A 221 -30.46 67.54 -22.41
CA HIS A 221 -30.75 67.28 -20.99
C HIS A 221 -32.21 67.30 -20.46
N LEU A 222 -32.66 66.46 -19.52
CA LEU A 222 -32.07 65.48 -18.60
C LEU A 222 -33.24 64.96 -17.71
N LYS A 223 -32.96 63.88 -16.97
CA LYS A 223 -33.61 63.39 -15.73
C LYS A 223 -34.79 62.44 -15.97
N GLU A 224 -34.65 61.13 -15.77
CA GLU A 224 -34.21 60.40 -14.57
C GLU A 224 -35.19 60.54 -13.39
N GLU A 225 -35.50 59.38 -12.81
CA GLU A 225 -35.94 59.08 -11.44
C GLU A 225 -37.34 58.46 -11.18
N ILE A 226 -37.23 57.26 -10.57
CA ILE A 226 -38.03 56.69 -9.46
C ILE A 226 -39.17 55.70 -9.80
N ARG A 227 -38.74 54.43 -9.86
CA ARG A 227 -39.21 53.24 -9.14
C ARG A 227 -40.51 53.35 -8.31
N LYS A 228 -41.40 52.38 -8.53
CA LYS A 228 -42.25 51.76 -7.50
C LYS A 228 -41.97 50.26 -7.50
#